data_AF-A0A2N1Q9D6-F1
#
_entry.id   AF-A0A2N1Q9D6-F1
#
_cell.length_a   1.000
_cell.length_b   1.000
_cell.length_c   1.000
_cell.angle_alpha   90.00
_cell.angle_beta   90.00
_cell.angle_gamma   90.00
#
_symmetry.space_group_name_H-M   'P 1'
#
loop_
_entity.id
_entity.type
_entity.pdbx_description
1 polymer ?
#
loop_
_entity_poly.entity_id
_entity_poly.type
_entity_poly.pdbx_seq_one_letter_code
_entity_poly.pdbx_strand_id
1 'polypeptide(L)'
;MEKALKLYQETNQKLKAFYLVMFLHGWDSSTEAPHDAMEYRSKQLGVLSEMYYRISTDPAYEQAIETLYQNKDQLDSVLSHEVVERRKEIVKTKKIPVEEYVKYQELMTQAYQVYVDAKRSSNYELYKPYLLKVIDFKKKYLQWVKTSDMKGYNIFLDEFESGFSIAEYDLFFNTLKERLVPFAKAVSKLKSNYNKSFTKKSFSVDKQRIFANYLRDVFCFDPNRTVVKESEHPFTTNNGTSDVRITTHYHADNLQSAIFSAIHEMGHGLYELQVSKELDDTMSGSGASMAMHESQSRMMENMIGRSDVFWQRHYPKLLELFP
;
A
#
# COMPACT_ATOMS: atom_id res chain seq x y z
N MET A 1 -33.00 -4.39 13.51
CA MET A 1 -31.61 -4.66 13.94
C MET A 1 -31.11 -6.00 13.42
N GLU A 2 -31.61 -7.14 13.89
CA GLU A 2 -31.10 -8.47 13.51
C GLU A 2 -31.07 -8.73 11.99
N LYS A 3 -32.16 -8.45 11.27
CA LYS A 3 -32.21 -8.57 9.80
C LYS A 3 -31.17 -7.68 9.09
N ALA A 4 -30.93 -6.48 9.61
CA ALA A 4 -29.95 -5.55 9.05
C ALA A 4 -28.52 -6.04 9.30
N LEU A 5 -28.24 -6.53 10.52
CA LEU A 5 -26.95 -7.13 10.86
C LEU A 5 -26.64 -8.34 9.97
N LYS A 6 -27.60 -9.24 9.79
CA LYS A 6 -27.44 -10.41 8.91
C LYS A 6 -27.13 -10.01 7.48
N LEU A 7 -27.90 -9.08 6.91
CA LEU A 7 -27.65 -8.59 5.54
C LEU A 7 -26.29 -7.89 5.42
N TYR A 8 -25.89 -7.10 6.43
CA TYR A 8 -24.60 -6.43 6.47
C TYR A 8 -23.44 -7.44 6.44
N GLN A 9 -23.49 -8.47 7.29
CA GLN A 9 -22.49 -9.53 7.36
C GLN A 9 -22.43 -10.35 6.06
N GLU A 10 -23.58 -10.76 5.51
CA GLU A 10 -23.64 -11.51 4.25
C GLU A 10 -23.06 -10.71 3.07
N THR A 11 -23.31 -9.41 3.02
CA THR A 11 -22.75 -8.53 1.98
C THR A 11 -21.25 -8.29 2.19
N ASN A 12 -20.80 -8.06 3.43
CA ASN A 12 -19.37 -7.93 3.73
C ASN A 12 -18.60 -9.20 3.35
N GLN A 13 -19.17 -10.38 3.57
CA GLN A 13 -18.54 -11.64 3.15
C GLN A 13 -18.31 -11.69 1.64
N LYS A 14 -19.27 -11.19 0.83
CA LYS A 14 -19.09 -11.07 -0.62
C LYS A 14 -17.99 -10.08 -0.96
N LEU A 15 -18.00 -8.90 -0.34
CA LEU A 15 -16.99 -7.86 -0.57
C LEU A 15 -15.57 -8.33 -0.20
N LYS A 16 -15.42 -9.10 0.88
CA LYS A 16 -14.17 -9.76 1.26
C LYS A 16 -13.72 -10.79 0.21
N ALA A 17 -14.64 -11.56 -0.36
CA ALA A 17 -14.29 -12.47 -1.45
C ALA A 17 -13.79 -11.71 -2.69
N PHE A 18 -14.36 -10.55 -3.00
CA PHE A 18 -13.82 -9.66 -4.03
C PHE A 18 -12.43 -9.14 -3.67
N TYR A 19 -12.22 -8.74 -2.41
CA TYR A 19 -10.91 -8.28 -1.94
C TYR A 19 -9.82 -9.33 -2.16
N LEU A 20 -10.08 -10.61 -1.83
CA LEU A 20 -9.15 -11.70 -2.10
C LEU A 20 -8.76 -11.78 -3.59
N VAL A 21 -9.74 -11.66 -4.50
CA VAL A 21 -9.49 -11.70 -5.95
C VAL A 21 -8.64 -10.51 -6.38
N MET A 22 -8.94 -9.30 -5.88
CA MET A 22 -8.19 -8.08 -6.20
C MET A 22 -6.77 -8.10 -5.63
N PHE A 23 -6.59 -8.61 -4.42
CA PHE A 23 -5.30 -8.86 -3.78
C PHE A 23 -4.44 -9.80 -4.64
N LEU A 24 -4.98 -10.96 -5.02
CA LEU A 24 -4.27 -11.93 -5.86
C LEU A 24 -3.94 -11.34 -7.24
N HIS A 25 -4.91 -10.63 -7.84
CA HIS A 25 -4.71 -9.98 -9.12
C HIS A 25 -3.57 -8.96 -9.06
N GLY A 26 -3.59 -8.03 -8.10
CA GLY A 26 -2.58 -6.99 -7.96
C GLY A 26 -1.19 -7.59 -7.73
N TRP A 27 -1.10 -8.56 -6.82
CA TRP A 27 0.13 -9.31 -6.57
C TRP A 27 0.68 -9.97 -7.84
N ASP A 28 -0.15 -10.72 -8.56
CA ASP A 28 0.23 -11.44 -9.77
C ASP A 28 0.65 -10.48 -10.89
N SER A 29 -0.09 -9.39 -11.09
CA SER A 29 0.22 -8.35 -12.09
C SER A 29 1.58 -7.68 -11.86
N SER A 30 2.05 -7.61 -10.61
CA SER A 30 3.36 -7.04 -10.26
C SER A 30 4.51 -8.05 -10.18
N THR A 31 4.23 -9.36 -10.31
CA THR A 31 5.24 -10.41 -10.07
C THR A 31 5.37 -11.43 -11.21
N GLU A 32 4.27 -12.08 -11.61
CA GLU A 32 4.31 -13.27 -12.48
C GLU A 32 3.55 -13.10 -13.78
N ALA A 33 2.58 -12.18 -13.84
CA ALA A 33 1.67 -12.10 -14.96
C ALA A 33 2.42 -11.80 -16.27
N PRO A 34 2.12 -12.54 -17.37
CA PRO A 34 2.72 -12.26 -18.66
C PRO A 34 2.38 -10.85 -19.12
N HIS A 35 3.37 -10.16 -19.67
CA HIS A 35 3.25 -8.79 -20.18
C HIS A 35 2.01 -8.61 -21.08
N ASP A 36 1.83 -9.49 -22.06
CA ASP A 36 0.77 -9.37 -23.07
C ASP A 36 -0.62 -9.78 -22.55
N ALA A 37 -0.73 -10.32 -21.34
CA ALA A 37 -2.01 -10.66 -20.73
C ALA A 37 -2.77 -9.44 -20.18
N MET A 38 -2.11 -8.29 -20.03
CA MET A 38 -2.66 -7.13 -19.32
C MET A 38 -3.90 -6.53 -19.98
N GLU A 39 -3.98 -6.52 -21.31
CA GLU A 39 -5.15 -5.97 -22.01
C GLU A 39 -6.40 -6.78 -21.65
N TYR A 40 -6.35 -8.11 -21.78
CA TYR A 40 -7.48 -8.98 -21.46
C TYR A 40 -7.82 -8.94 -19.96
N ARG A 41 -6.80 -8.97 -19.09
CA ARG A 41 -6.99 -8.84 -17.64
C ARG A 41 -7.68 -7.54 -17.26
N SER A 42 -7.32 -6.41 -17.87
CA SER A 42 -7.95 -5.12 -17.60
C SER A 42 -9.46 -5.16 -17.90
N LYS A 43 -9.88 -5.81 -18.99
CA LYS A 43 -11.31 -5.96 -19.35
C LYS A 43 -12.07 -6.79 -18.30
N GLN A 44 -11.48 -7.88 -17.83
CA GLN A 44 -12.11 -8.72 -16.78
C GLN A 44 -12.17 -7.99 -15.43
N LEU A 45 -11.15 -7.22 -15.09
CA LEU A 45 -11.17 -6.36 -13.91
C LEU A 45 -12.23 -5.27 -13.99
N GLY A 46 -12.50 -4.73 -15.19
CA GLY A 46 -13.61 -3.81 -15.39
C GLY A 46 -14.94 -4.42 -14.96
N VAL A 47 -15.21 -5.66 -15.38
CA VAL A 47 -16.40 -6.43 -14.97
C VAL A 47 -16.43 -6.67 -13.46
N LEU A 48 -15.33 -7.15 -12.86
CA LEU A 48 -15.24 -7.39 -11.42
C LEU A 48 -15.44 -6.09 -10.61
N SER A 49 -14.89 -4.98 -11.10
CA SER A 49 -15.03 -3.66 -10.48
C SER A 49 -16.47 -3.16 -10.54
N GLU A 50 -17.18 -3.40 -11.64
CA GLU A 50 -18.60 -3.09 -11.75
C GLU A 50 -19.42 -3.92 -10.76
N MET A 51 -19.14 -5.23 -10.65
CA MET A 51 -19.81 -6.10 -9.68
C MET A 51 -19.55 -5.64 -8.24
N TYR A 52 -18.30 -5.33 -7.90
CA TYR A 52 -17.94 -4.77 -6.60
C TYR A 52 -18.72 -3.47 -6.33
N TYR A 53 -18.72 -2.53 -7.28
CA TYR A 53 -19.44 -1.27 -7.16
C TYR A 53 -20.92 -1.53 -6.84
N ARG A 54 -21.59 -2.35 -7.65
CA ARG A 54 -23.02 -2.68 -7.47
C ARG A 54 -23.33 -3.29 -6.12
N ILE A 55 -22.48 -4.19 -5.61
CA ILE A 55 -22.65 -4.80 -4.29
C ILE A 55 -22.43 -3.76 -3.18
N SER A 56 -21.36 -2.98 -3.29
CA SER A 56 -20.97 -1.98 -2.28
C SER A 56 -21.95 -0.80 -2.18
N THR A 57 -22.72 -0.54 -3.25
CA THR A 57 -23.73 0.53 -3.32
C THR A 57 -25.16 0.01 -3.41
N ASP A 58 -25.40 -1.26 -3.08
CA ASP A 58 -26.74 -1.85 -3.13
C ASP A 58 -27.70 -1.13 -2.15
N PRO A 59 -28.91 -0.72 -2.58
CA PRO A 59 -29.84 0.02 -1.71
C PRO A 59 -30.26 -0.75 -0.44
N ALA A 60 -30.38 -2.07 -0.49
CA ALA A 60 -30.72 -2.86 0.69
C ALA A 60 -29.54 -2.92 1.66
N TYR A 61 -28.31 -2.99 1.15
CA TYR A 61 -27.10 -2.90 1.95
C TYR A 61 -26.93 -1.51 2.60
N GLU A 62 -27.16 -0.44 1.85
CA GLU A 62 -27.19 0.94 2.37
C GLU A 62 -28.21 1.08 3.51
N GLN A 63 -29.43 0.59 3.30
CA GLN A 63 -30.47 0.64 4.33
C GLN A 63 -30.09 -0.16 5.59
N ALA A 64 -29.39 -1.29 5.43
CA ALA A 64 -28.86 -2.05 6.56
C ALA A 64 -27.80 -1.24 7.33
N ILE A 65 -26.87 -0.59 6.63
CA ILE A 65 -25.86 0.29 7.23
C ILE A 65 -26.53 1.42 8.00
N GLU A 66 -27.51 2.12 7.40
CA GLU A 66 -28.22 3.22 8.09
C GLU A 66 -28.97 2.73 9.34
N THR A 67 -29.60 1.55 9.27
CA THR A 67 -30.28 0.95 10.43
C THR A 67 -29.31 0.65 11.56
N LEU A 68 -28.14 0.08 11.23
CA LEU A 68 -27.08 -0.21 12.21
C LEU A 68 -26.48 1.09 12.76
N TYR A 69 -26.24 2.10 11.92
CA TYR A 69 -25.67 3.38 12.31
C TYR A 69 -26.56 4.12 13.32
N GLN A 70 -27.88 4.12 13.11
CA GLN A 70 -28.84 4.71 14.05
C GLN A 70 -28.85 4.02 15.43
N ASN A 71 -28.37 2.78 15.50
CA ASN A 71 -28.31 1.97 16.72
C ASN A 71 -26.86 1.63 17.12
N LYS A 72 -25.86 2.37 16.61
CA LYS A 72 -24.44 2.07 16.78
C LYS A 72 -24.00 1.94 18.25
N ASP A 73 -24.66 2.69 19.14
CA ASP A 73 -24.36 2.71 20.58
C ASP A 73 -24.79 1.41 21.30
N GLN A 74 -25.53 0.53 20.60
CA GLN A 74 -25.91 -0.82 21.05
C GLN A 74 -25.05 -1.92 20.41
N LEU A 75 -24.16 -1.57 19.48
CA LEU A 75 -23.24 -2.49 18.82
C LEU A 75 -21.94 -2.59 19.62
N ASP A 76 -21.18 -3.67 19.42
CA ASP A 76 -19.81 -3.70 19.92
C ASP A 76 -18.95 -2.63 19.22
N SER A 77 -17.81 -2.29 19.82
CA SER A 77 -16.98 -1.18 19.36
C SER A 77 -16.44 -1.38 17.94
N VAL A 78 -16.16 -2.63 17.54
CA VAL A 78 -15.61 -2.93 16.22
C VAL A 78 -16.68 -2.72 15.17
N LEU A 79 -17.83 -3.36 15.33
CA LEU A 79 -18.94 -3.24 14.39
C LEU A 79 -19.47 -1.79 14.34
N SER A 80 -19.53 -1.10 15.47
CA SER A 80 -19.89 0.32 15.51
C SER A 80 -18.95 1.18 14.65
N HIS A 81 -17.64 0.95 14.76
CA HIS A 81 -16.64 1.65 13.95
C HIS A 81 -16.78 1.30 12.46
N GLU A 82 -16.87 0.02 12.11
CA GLU A 82 -17.03 -0.43 10.73
C GLU A 82 -18.27 0.18 10.04
N VAL A 83 -19.39 0.24 10.76
CA VAL A 83 -20.64 0.82 10.24
C VAL A 83 -20.48 2.32 9.97
N VAL A 84 -19.76 3.05 10.85
CA VAL A 84 -19.46 4.48 10.65
C VAL A 84 -18.60 4.68 9.40
N GLU A 85 -17.53 3.91 9.24
CA GLU A 85 -16.63 4.05 8.10
C GLU A 85 -17.28 3.62 6.79
N ARG A 86 -17.99 2.49 6.79
CA ARG A 86 -18.72 2.01 5.61
C ARG A 86 -19.82 2.98 5.17
N ARG A 87 -20.48 3.66 6.10
CA ARG A 87 -21.45 4.73 5.79
C ARG A 87 -20.79 5.91 5.09
N LYS A 88 -19.61 6.34 5.54
CA LYS A 88 -18.84 7.40 4.85
C LYS A 88 -18.44 6.96 3.44
N GLU A 89 -17.96 5.72 3.32
CA GLU A 89 -17.51 5.14 2.06
C GLU A 89 -18.64 5.07 1.03
N ILE A 90 -19.81 4.51 1.38
CA ILE A 90 -20.93 4.36 0.44
C ILE A 90 -21.46 5.72 -0.05
N VAL A 91 -21.57 6.71 0.84
CA VAL A 91 -21.97 8.08 0.48
C VAL A 91 -20.99 8.70 -0.50
N LYS A 92 -19.70 8.44 -0.35
CA LYS A 92 -18.67 8.92 -1.27
C LYS A 92 -18.73 8.20 -2.62
N THR A 93 -18.77 6.87 -2.60
CA THR A 93 -18.75 6.02 -3.79
C THR A 93 -19.95 6.28 -4.70
N LYS A 94 -21.16 6.43 -4.14
CA LYS A 94 -22.38 6.70 -4.92
C LYS A 94 -22.37 8.03 -5.68
N LYS A 95 -21.49 8.98 -5.33
CA LYS A 95 -21.34 10.24 -6.07
C LYS A 95 -20.60 10.04 -7.40
N ILE A 96 -19.90 8.91 -7.56
CA ILE A 96 -19.09 8.59 -8.73
C ILE A 96 -19.98 7.81 -9.72
N PRO A 97 -20.10 8.24 -10.99
CA PRO A 97 -20.77 7.44 -12.00
C PRO A 97 -20.10 6.08 -12.17
N VAL A 98 -20.88 5.00 -12.21
CA VAL A 98 -20.35 3.63 -12.27
C VAL A 98 -19.46 3.40 -13.50
N GLU A 99 -19.81 4.00 -14.64
CA GLU A 99 -19.04 3.88 -15.88
C GLU A 99 -17.67 4.58 -15.77
N GLU A 100 -17.60 5.68 -15.01
CA GLU A 100 -16.34 6.38 -14.75
C GLU A 100 -15.49 5.60 -13.73
N TYR A 101 -16.12 5.01 -12.71
CA TYR A 101 -15.44 4.12 -11.76
C TYR A 101 -14.78 2.93 -12.47
N VAL A 102 -15.53 2.21 -13.31
CA VAL A 102 -15.04 1.05 -14.07
C VAL A 102 -13.89 1.44 -15.00
N LYS A 103 -14.08 2.49 -15.81
CA LYS A 103 -13.03 2.99 -16.72
C LYS A 103 -11.75 3.36 -15.98
N TYR A 104 -11.85 3.88 -14.77
CA TYR A 104 -10.68 4.21 -13.97
C TYR A 104 -9.93 2.97 -13.48
N GLN A 105 -10.63 1.91 -13.06
CA GLN A 105 -9.99 0.65 -12.65
C GLN A 105 -9.25 -0.02 -13.82
N GLU A 106 -9.86 -0.02 -15.02
CA GLU A 106 -9.22 -0.49 -16.25
C GLU A 106 -7.97 0.35 -16.58
N LEU A 107 -8.08 1.67 -16.50
CA LEU A 107 -6.99 2.60 -16.75
C LEU A 107 -5.81 2.37 -15.81
N MET A 108 -6.05 2.19 -14.50
CA MET A 108 -4.98 2.00 -13.53
C MET A 108 -4.19 0.71 -13.78
N THR A 109 -4.88 -0.36 -14.19
CA THR A 109 -4.27 -1.63 -14.55
C THR A 109 -3.36 -1.49 -15.77
N GLN A 110 -3.84 -0.82 -16.82
CA GLN A 110 -3.06 -0.57 -18.03
C GLN A 110 -1.88 0.39 -17.76
N ALA A 111 -2.13 1.44 -16.98
CA ALA A 111 -1.13 2.45 -16.65
C ALA A 111 0.06 1.87 -15.90
N TYR A 112 -0.14 0.90 -14.99
CA TYR A 112 0.95 0.28 -14.26
C TYR A 112 1.94 -0.45 -15.17
N GLN A 113 1.46 -1.22 -16.15
CA GLN A 113 2.35 -1.92 -17.08
C GLN A 113 3.17 -0.94 -17.92
N VAL A 114 2.51 0.08 -18.47
CA VAL A 114 3.17 1.12 -19.27
C VAL A 114 4.15 1.92 -18.41
N TYR A 115 3.86 2.12 -17.13
CA TYR A 115 4.78 2.73 -16.18
C TYR A 115 6.06 1.91 -15.99
N VAL A 116 5.94 0.59 -15.83
CA VAL A 116 7.08 -0.32 -15.70
C VAL A 116 7.98 -0.22 -16.95
N ASP A 117 7.39 -0.25 -18.14
CA ASP A 117 8.13 -0.14 -19.40
C ASP A 117 8.78 1.24 -19.57
N ALA A 118 8.05 2.31 -19.23
CA ALA A 118 8.53 3.68 -19.27
C ALA A 118 9.69 3.91 -18.31
N LYS A 119 9.63 3.35 -17.09
CA LYS A 119 10.72 3.45 -16.11
C LYS A 119 11.95 2.70 -16.60
N ARG A 120 11.80 1.46 -17.06
CA ARG A 120 12.91 0.63 -17.56
C ARG A 120 13.62 1.27 -18.75
N SER A 121 12.85 1.88 -19.65
CA SER A 121 13.37 2.57 -20.84
C SER A 121 13.72 4.05 -20.59
N SER A 122 13.54 4.56 -19.36
CA SER A 122 13.67 5.98 -19.04
C SER A 122 12.89 6.91 -19.99
N ASN A 123 11.69 6.48 -20.42
CA ASN A 123 10.88 7.13 -21.43
C ASN A 123 9.59 7.71 -20.84
N TYR A 124 9.65 8.97 -20.40
CA TYR A 124 8.48 9.69 -19.86
C TYR A 124 7.33 9.82 -20.88
N GLU A 125 7.64 10.04 -22.15
CA GLU A 125 6.62 10.25 -23.20
C GLU A 125 5.75 9.00 -23.42
N LEU A 126 6.26 7.81 -23.09
CA LEU A 126 5.47 6.57 -23.08
C LEU A 126 4.37 6.58 -22.02
N TYR A 127 4.66 7.06 -20.80
CA TYR A 127 3.72 7.05 -19.68
C TYR A 127 2.81 8.28 -19.62
N LYS A 128 3.28 9.42 -20.13
CA LYS A 128 2.57 10.72 -20.10
C LYS A 128 1.10 10.66 -20.52
N PRO A 129 0.67 9.95 -21.60
CA PRO A 129 -0.74 9.87 -21.97
C PRO A 129 -1.62 9.21 -20.88
N TYR A 130 -1.08 8.22 -20.17
CA TYR A 130 -1.78 7.54 -19.07
C TYR A 130 -1.84 8.43 -17.84
N LEU A 131 -0.73 9.08 -17.49
CA LEU A 131 -0.67 10.02 -16.37
C LEU A 131 -1.70 11.15 -16.53
N LEU A 132 -1.84 11.73 -17.73
CA LEU A 132 -2.83 12.77 -17.99
C LEU A 132 -4.27 12.26 -17.81
N LYS A 133 -4.59 11.06 -18.31
CA LYS A 133 -5.91 10.43 -18.09
C LYS A 133 -6.19 10.20 -16.59
N VAL A 134 -5.19 9.76 -15.83
CA VAL A 134 -5.30 9.57 -14.37
C VAL A 134 -5.57 10.92 -13.68
N ILE A 135 -4.82 11.96 -14.02
CA ILE A 135 -5.02 13.31 -13.47
C ILE A 135 -6.39 13.85 -13.83
N ASP A 136 -6.86 13.68 -15.06
CA ASP A 136 -8.17 14.15 -15.51
C ASP A 136 -9.30 13.44 -14.78
N PHE A 137 -9.20 12.12 -14.59
CA PHE A 137 -10.13 11.39 -13.74
C PHE A 137 -10.11 11.92 -12.30
N LYS A 138 -8.92 12.11 -11.70
CA LYS A 138 -8.80 12.65 -10.34
C LYS A 138 -9.40 14.06 -10.23
N LYS A 139 -9.31 14.91 -11.24
CA LYS A 139 -9.99 16.21 -11.27
C LYS A 139 -11.51 16.07 -11.31
N LYS A 140 -12.07 15.15 -12.11
CA LYS A 140 -13.52 14.84 -12.10
C LYS A 140 -13.96 14.31 -10.75
N TYR A 141 -13.19 13.38 -10.18
CA TYR A 141 -13.42 12.78 -8.87
C TYR A 141 -13.61 13.83 -7.79
N LEU A 142 -12.73 14.84 -7.72
CA LEU A 142 -12.86 15.96 -6.79
C LEU A 142 -14.19 16.72 -6.94
N GLN A 143 -14.74 16.82 -8.16
CA GLN A 143 -16.04 17.49 -8.36
C GLN A 143 -17.21 16.66 -7.83
N TRP A 144 -17.12 15.33 -7.95
CA TRP A 144 -18.15 14.43 -7.45
C TRP A 144 -18.16 14.39 -5.93
N VAL A 145 -16.99 14.26 -5.29
CA VAL A 145 -16.95 13.93 -3.85
C VAL A 145 -16.88 15.14 -2.92
N LYS A 146 -16.54 16.33 -3.42
CA LYS A 146 -16.45 17.56 -2.61
C LYS A 146 -17.71 17.84 -1.80
N THR A 147 -17.51 18.46 -0.65
CA THR A 147 -18.56 19.00 0.24
C THR A 147 -18.26 20.46 0.54
N SER A 148 -19.11 21.11 1.36
CA SER A 148 -18.84 22.45 1.90
C SER A 148 -17.51 22.50 2.65
N ASP A 149 -17.22 21.45 3.42
CA ASP A 149 -16.12 21.41 4.38
C ASP A 149 -14.88 20.67 3.84
N MET A 150 -15.04 19.84 2.80
CA MET A 150 -13.97 19.03 2.21
C MET A 150 -13.87 19.27 0.70
N LYS A 151 -12.77 19.89 0.24
CA LYS A 151 -12.56 20.28 -1.16
C LYS A 151 -11.10 20.30 -1.58
N GLY A 152 -10.86 20.21 -2.89
CA GLY A 152 -9.51 20.29 -3.46
C GLY A 152 -8.64 19.14 -2.99
N TYR A 153 -7.34 19.40 -2.83
CA TYR A 153 -6.37 18.35 -2.49
C TYR A 153 -6.57 17.75 -1.08
N ASN A 154 -7.26 18.45 -0.16
CA ASN A 154 -7.62 17.91 1.15
C ASN A 154 -8.46 16.62 1.05
N ILE A 155 -9.26 16.46 -0.01
CA ILE A 155 -9.99 15.21 -0.26
C ILE A 155 -9.02 14.05 -0.41
N PHE A 156 -7.94 14.21 -1.16
CA PHE A 156 -6.96 13.14 -1.37
C PHE A 156 -6.14 12.88 -0.12
N LEU A 157 -5.84 13.91 0.68
CA LEU A 157 -5.10 13.75 1.93
C LEU A 157 -5.93 12.95 2.97
N ASP A 158 -7.21 13.30 3.13
CA ASP A 158 -8.13 12.63 4.06
C ASP A 158 -8.37 11.16 3.72
N GLU A 159 -8.19 10.77 2.46
CA GLU A 159 -8.29 9.37 2.01
C GLU A 159 -7.17 8.47 2.51
N PHE A 160 -6.01 9.03 2.82
CA PHE A 160 -4.85 8.27 3.32
C PHE A 160 -4.60 8.52 4.80
N GLU A 161 -4.87 9.74 5.27
CA GLU A 161 -4.70 10.15 6.65
C GLU A 161 -5.88 11.04 7.08
N SER A 162 -6.94 10.40 7.60
CA SER A 162 -8.16 11.13 7.94
C SER A 162 -7.92 12.19 9.00
N GLY A 163 -8.46 13.38 8.78
CA GLY A 163 -8.29 14.53 9.67
C GLY A 163 -7.03 15.37 9.43
N PHE A 164 -6.17 15.00 8.48
CA PHE A 164 -5.06 15.87 8.05
C PHE A 164 -5.41 16.65 6.77
N SER A 165 -5.06 17.93 6.75
CA SER A 165 -5.27 18.82 5.62
C SER A 165 -3.96 19.46 5.16
N ILE A 166 -4.01 20.18 4.03
CA ILE A 166 -2.89 20.98 3.53
C ILE A 166 -2.31 21.88 4.64
N ALA A 167 -3.13 22.44 5.53
CA ALA A 167 -2.64 23.31 6.60
C ALA A 167 -1.71 22.59 7.59
N GLU A 168 -2.10 21.39 8.03
CA GLU A 168 -1.27 20.56 8.91
C GLU A 168 0.02 20.10 8.19
N TYR A 169 -0.10 19.69 6.93
CA TYR A 169 1.07 19.29 6.14
C TYR A 169 2.04 20.44 5.86
N ASP A 170 1.54 21.65 5.58
CA ASP A 170 2.37 22.83 5.38
C ASP A 170 3.14 23.18 6.65
N LEU A 171 2.47 23.16 7.82
CA LEU A 171 3.13 23.38 9.10
C LEU A 171 4.23 22.33 9.37
N PHE A 172 3.90 21.05 9.15
CA PHE A 172 4.85 19.94 9.33
C PHE A 172 6.06 20.07 8.40
N PHE A 173 5.83 20.24 7.10
CA PHE A 173 6.93 20.32 6.12
C PHE A 173 7.74 21.60 6.27
N ASN A 174 7.16 22.71 6.69
CA ASN A 174 7.93 23.92 7.00
C ASN A 174 8.88 23.68 8.18
N THR A 175 8.40 23.03 9.25
CA THR A 175 9.24 22.63 10.39
C THR A 175 10.39 21.72 9.95
N LEU A 176 10.13 20.74 9.07
CA LEU A 176 11.17 19.87 8.52
C LEU A 176 12.16 20.64 7.64
N LYS A 177 11.69 21.52 6.76
CA LYS A 177 12.56 22.33 5.89
C LYS A 177 13.50 23.22 6.70
N GLU A 178 12.98 23.90 7.72
CA GLU A 178 13.76 24.78 8.60
C GLU A 178 14.90 24.04 9.31
N ARG A 179 14.68 22.79 9.72
CA ARG A 179 15.68 22.01 10.47
C ARG A 179 16.56 21.12 9.60
N LEU A 180 15.95 20.35 8.69
CA LEU A 180 16.64 19.32 7.93
C LEU A 180 17.41 19.88 6.73
N VAL A 181 16.96 20.96 6.08
CA VAL A 181 17.70 21.53 4.94
C VAL A 181 19.05 22.11 5.38
N PRO A 182 19.15 22.93 6.44
CA PRO A 182 20.46 23.36 6.95
C PRO A 182 21.32 22.21 7.44
N PHE A 183 20.73 21.24 8.15
CA PHE A 183 21.44 20.05 8.62
C PHE A 183 22.04 19.25 7.46
N ALA A 184 21.25 18.93 6.43
CA ALA A 184 21.72 18.21 5.25
C ALA A 184 22.83 18.97 4.51
N LYS A 185 22.73 20.30 4.40
CA LYS A 185 23.78 21.16 3.85
C LYS A 185 25.07 21.16 4.69
N ALA A 186 24.94 21.07 6.01
CA ALA A 186 26.09 20.98 6.90
C ALA A 186 26.79 19.61 6.74
N VAL A 187 26.01 18.53 6.76
CA VAL A 187 26.51 17.16 6.61
C VAL A 187 27.16 16.95 5.23
N SER A 188 26.59 17.48 4.15
CA SER A 188 27.14 17.30 2.79
C SER A 188 28.50 17.97 2.57
N LYS A 189 28.84 18.98 3.39
CA LYS A 189 30.15 19.64 3.37
C LYS A 189 31.22 18.89 4.16
N LEU A 190 30.83 17.95 5.02
CA LEU A 190 31.79 17.14 5.77
C LEU A 190 32.54 16.24 4.79
N LYS A 191 33.87 16.23 4.89
CA LYS A 191 34.68 15.24 4.18
C LYS A 191 34.40 13.87 4.81
N SER A 192 33.73 13.01 4.06
CA SER A 192 33.54 11.62 4.43
C SER A 192 34.90 10.90 4.32
N ASN A 193 35.33 10.30 5.42
CA ASN A 193 36.53 9.45 5.48
C ASN A 193 36.19 7.95 5.34
N TYR A 194 34.94 7.60 5.03
CA TYR A 194 34.55 6.19 4.85
C TYR A 194 34.91 5.68 3.46
N ASN A 195 35.38 4.44 3.39
CA ASN A 195 35.77 3.80 2.14
C ASN A 195 34.54 3.55 1.25
N LYS A 196 34.48 4.21 0.09
CA LYS A 196 33.39 4.06 -0.90
C LYS A 196 33.64 2.96 -1.93
N SER A 197 34.72 2.18 -1.82
CA SER A 197 35.07 1.18 -2.83
C SER A 197 33.96 0.14 -3.03
N PHE A 198 33.20 -0.18 -1.97
CA PHE A 198 32.08 -1.13 -2.05
C PHE A 198 30.94 -0.63 -2.95
N THR A 199 30.74 0.69 -3.10
CA THR A 199 29.68 1.24 -3.97
C THR A 199 29.99 1.11 -5.46
N LYS A 200 31.19 0.62 -5.81
CA LYS A 200 31.61 0.34 -7.19
C LYS A 200 31.70 -1.16 -7.47
N LYS A 201 31.39 -2.01 -6.47
CA LYS A 201 31.41 -3.46 -6.62
C LYS A 201 30.08 -3.96 -7.18
N SER A 202 30.13 -5.15 -7.76
CA SER A 202 28.93 -5.91 -8.14
C SER A 202 28.70 -7.04 -7.14
N PHE A 203 27.45 -7.25 -6.78
CA PHE A 203 26.98 -8.21 -5.78
C PHE A 203 25.96 -9.14 -6.43
N SER A 204 26.27 -10.43 -6.50
CA SER A 204 25.39 -11.46 -7.07
C SER A 204 23.98 -11.37 -6.49
N VAL A 205 22.97 -11.24 -7.37
CA VAL A 205 21.55 -11.18 -7.00
C VAL A 205 21.12 -12.42 -6.22
N ASP A 206 21.61 -13.61 -6.58
CA ASP A 206 21.28 -14.83 -5.85
C ASP A 206 21.77 -14.79 -4.40
N LYS A 207 22.96 -14.23 -4.17
CA LYS A 207 23.47 -14.01 -2.81
C LYS A 207 22.69 -12.94 -2.05
N GLN A 208 22.20 -11.90 -2.74
CA GLN A 208 21.29 -10.92 -2.13
C GLN A 208 19.98 -11.59 -1.71
N ARG A 209 19.44 -12.49 -2.52
CA ARG A 209 18.24 -13.27 -2.20
C ARG A 209 18.45 -14.18 -0.99
N ILE A 210 19.62 -14.83 -0.89
CA ILE A 210 19.99 -15.60 0.30
C ILE A 210 20.04 -14.69 1.54
N PHE A 211 20.60 -13.49 1.43
CA PHE A 211 20.64 -12.55 2.55
C PHE A 211 19.25 -12.01 2.91
N ALA A 212 18.37 -11.75 1.95
CA ALA A 212 16.99 -11.35 2.20
C ALA A 212 16.21 -12.46 2.95
N ASN A 213 16.42 -13.73 2.59
CA ASN A 213 15.85 -14.86 3.34
C ASN A 213 16.43 -14.97 4.75
N TYR A 214 17.72 -14.67 4.93
CA TYR A 214 18.29 -14.56 6.28
C TYR A 214 17.62 -13.44 7.09
N LEU A 215 17.41 -12.27 6.49
CA LEU A 215 16.71 -11.16 7.15
C LEU A 215 15.27 -11.53 7.51
N ARG A 216 14.57 -12.25 6.64
CA ARG A 216 13.23 -12.78 6.92
C ARG A 216 13.22 -13.55 8.24
N ASP A 217 14.20 -14.43 8.46
CA ASP A 217 14.31 -15.22 9.68
C ASP A 217 14.70 -14.33 10.89
N VAL A 218 15.58 -13.34 10.71
CA VAL A 218 15.95 -12.35 11.74
C VAL A 218 14.72 -11.57 12.23
N PHE A 219 13.85 -11.15 11.31
CA PHE A 219 12.62 -10.42 11.61
C PHE A 219 11.44 -11.34 11.95
N CYS A 220 11.66 -12.65 12.09
CA CYS A 220 10.63 -13.65 12.43
C CYS A 220 9.43 -13.63 11.46
N PHE A 221 9.68 -13.38 10.18
CA PHE A 221 8.66 -13.27 9.14
C PHE A 221 8.25 -14.67 8.65
N ASP A 222 7.19 -15.22 9.25
CA ASP A 222 6.78 -16.62 9.15
C ASP A 222 6.46 -17.06 7.71
N PRO A 223 7.21 -18.02 7.11
CA PRO A 223 6.99 -18.46 5.74
C PRO A 223 5.66 -19.19 5.53
N ASN A 224 4.96 -19.64 6.58
CA ASN A 224 3.63 -20.25 6.45
C ASN A 224 2.52 -19.21 6.25
N ARG A 225 2.81 -17.94 6.52
CA ARG A 225 1.86 -16.82 6.42
C ARG A 225 2.34 -15.73 5.47
N THR A 226 3.50 -15.94 4.84
CA THR A 226 4.15 -14.90 4.05
C THR A 226 4.72 -15.40 2.73
N VAL A 227 4.81 -14.48 1.77
CA VAL A 227 5.48 -14.69 0.48
C VAL A 227 6.42 -13.51 0.23
N VAL A 228 7.64 -13.81 -0.21
CA VAL A 228 8.63 -12.81 -0.64
C VAL A 228 8.94 -13.05 -2.12
N LYS A 229 8.73 -12.03 -2.97
CA LYS A 229 9.05 -12.08 -4.41
C LYS A 229 9.81 -10.83 -4.88
N GLU A 230 10.05 -10.76 -6.18
CA GLU A 230 10.65 -9.60 -6.84
C GLU A 230 9.59 -8.83 -7.64
N SER A 231 9.71 -7.50 -7.64
CA SER A 231 8.92 -6.63 -8.51
C SER A 231 9.73 -5.38 -8.86
N GLU A 232 9.28 -4.64 -9.89
CA GLU A 232 9.94 -3.41 -10.31
C GLU A 232 9.95 -2.32 -9.21
N HIS A 233 8.88 -2.30 -8.40
CA HIS A 233 8.74 -1.45 -7.22
C HIS A 233 8.39 -2.33 -6.02
N PRO A 234 9.23 -2.39 -4.98
CA PRO A 234 8.91 -3.06 -3.73
C PRO A 234 7.58 -2.57 -3.16
N PHE A 235 6.77 -3.50 -2.64
CA PHE A 235 5.53 -3.20 -1.94
C PHE A 235 5.15 -4.34 -0.99
N THR A 236 4.20 -4.03 -0.11
CA THR A 236 3.55 -4.97 0.79
C THR A 236 2.05 -5.01 0.49
N THR A 237 1.46 -6.19 0.56
CA THR A 237 0.02 -6.40 0.45
C THR A 237 -0.40 -7.61 1.29
N ASN A 238 -1.66 -7.69 1.68
CA ASN A 238 -2.15 -8.76 2.52
C ASN A 238 -3.59 -9.16 2.20
N ASN A 239 -3.95 -10.37 2.62
CA ASN A 239 -5.32 -10.81 2.74
C ASN A 239 -5.53 -11.42 4.12
N GLY A 240 -5.99 -10.56 5.04
CA GLY A 240 -6.04 -10.85 6.46
C GLY A 240 -4.65 -11.04 7.06
N THR A 241 -4.61 -11.58 8.27
CA THR A 241 -3.38 -11.79 9.03
C THR A 241 -2.60 -13.03 8.56
N SER A 242 -3.17 -13.90 7.74
CA SER A 242 -2.57 -15.20 7.38
C SER A 242 -1.91 -15.26 6.00
N ASP A 243 -2.06 -14.25 5.16
CA ASP A 243 -1.42 -14.17 3.84
C ASP A 243 -0.90 -12.75 3.62
N VAL A 244 0.35 -12.50 4.05
CA VAL A 244 1.03 -11.20 3.94
C VAL A 244 2.21 -11.33 2.99
N ARG A 245 2.18 -10.59 1.89
CA ARG A 245 3.16 -10.72 0.81
C ARG A 245 3.94 -9.44 0.64
N ILE A 246 5.24 -9.59 0.45
CA ILE A 246 6.15 -8.49 0.21
C ILE A 246 6.97 -8.73 -1.05
N THR A 247 7.38 -7.67 -1.71
CA THR A 247 8.37 -7.76 -2.78
C THR A 247 9.62 -6.96 -2.48
N THR A 248 10.72 -7.28 -3.14
CA THR A 248 11.95 -6.47 -3.14
C THR A 248 12.49 -6.34 -4.56
N HIS A 249 13.52 -5.51 -4.75
CA HIS A 249 14.20 -5.34 -6.03
C HIS A 249 15.71 -5.42 -5.82
N TYR A 250 16.34 -6.42 -6.42
CA TYR A 250 17.79 -6.62 -6.33
C TYR A 250 18.52 -5.87 -7.45
N HIS A 251 19.57 -5.15 -7.06
CA HIS A 251 20.44 -4.45 -7.99
C HIS A 251 21.87 -4.94 -7.78
N ALA A 252 22.49 -5.45 -8.85
CA ALA A 252 23.85 -5.99 -8.75
C ALA A 252 24.85 -4.92 -8.30
N ASP A 253 24.65 -3.67 -8.68
CA ASP A 253 25.48 -2.52 -8.34
C ASP A 253 25.04 -1.77 -7.06
N ASN A 254 23.93 -2.18 -6.43
CA ASN A 254 23.40 -1.51 -5.23
C ASN A 254 22.82 -2.51 -4.21
N LEU A 255 23.72 -3.19 -3.51
CA LEU A 255 23.40 -4.13 -2.43
C LEU A 255 22.53 -3.52 -1.32
N GLN A 256 22.79 -2.25 -0.97
CA GLN A 256 22.07 -1.57 0.12
C GLN A 256 20.59 -1.39 -0.20
N SER A 257 20.27 -1.09 -1.47
CA SER A 257 18.89 -0.90 -1.91
C SER A 257 18.03 -2.12 -1.60
N ALA A 258 18.49 -3.31 -1.97
CA ALA A 258 17.73 -4.53 -1.75
C ALA A 258 17.54 -4.84 -0.25
N ILE A 259 18.60 -4.65 0.55
CA ILE A 259 18.58 -4.90 2.00
C ILE A 259 17.56 -4.00 2.69
N PHE A 260 17.67 -2.68 2.48
CA PHE A 260 16.79 -1.74 3.17
C PHE A 260 15.36 -1.78 2.63
N SER A 261 15.18 -2.07 1.33
CA SER A 261 13.84 -2.32 0.78
C SER A 261 13.20 -3.56 1.42
N ALA A 262 13.95 -4.66 1.55
CA ALA A 262 13.42 -5.87 2.20
C ALA A 262 13.05 -5.61 3.68
N ILE A 263 13.88 -4.92 4.45
CA ILE A 263 13.58 -4.57 5.84
C ILE A 263 12.37 -3.63 5.93
N HIS A 264 12.26 -2.67 5.01
CA HIS A 264 11.14 -1.73 4.93
C HIS A 264 9.81 -2.49 4.73
N GLU A 265 9.74 -3.33 3.70
CA GLU A 265 8.53 -4.11 3.43
C GLU A 265 8.25 -5.15 4.52
N MET A 266 9.28 -5.75 5.14
CA MET A 266 9.07 -6.59 6.33
C MET A 266 8.46 -5.81 7.49
N GLY A 267 8.77 -4.51 7.66
CA GLY A 267 8.14 -3.70 8.70
C GLY A 267 6.64 -3.47 8.46
N HIS A 268 6.25 -3.23 7.21
CA HIS A 268 4.83 -3.25 6.83
C HIS A 268 4.20 -4.62 7.06
N GLY A 269 4.85 -5.68 6.58
CA GLY A 269 4.30 -7.02 6.71
C GLY A 269 4.17 -7.47 8.17
N LEU A 270 5.11 -7.10 9.04
CA LEU A 270 5.05 -7.38 10.47
C LEU A 270 3.88 -6.69 11.14
N TYR A 271 3.52 -5.48 10.70
CA TYR A 271 2.32 -4.81 11.19
C TYR A 271 1.06 -5.61 10.84
N GLU A 272 0.88 -5.95 9.56
CA GLU A 272 -0.29 -6.71 9.10
C GLU A 272 -0.36 -8.11 9.73
N LEU A 273 0.78 -8.78 9.95
CA LEU A 273 0.83 -10.09 10.62
C LEU A 273 0.42 -10.03 12.10
N GLN A 274 0.51 -8.86 12.74
CA GLN A 274 0.25 -8.65 14.17
C GLN A 274 -1.09 -7.97 14.46
N VAL A 275 -1.87 -7.63 13.42
CA VAL A 275 -3.28 -7.26 13.59
C VAL A 275 -4.03 -8.42 14.26
N SER A 276 -5.04 -8.10 15.08
CA SER A 276 -5.85 -9.14 15.74
C SER A 276 -6.58 -9.99 14.70
N LYS A 277 -6.42 -11.31 14.79
CA LYS A 277 -7.12 -12.29 13.92
C LYS A 277 -8.64 -12.17 14.01
N GLU A 278 -9.18 -11.67 15.12
CA GLU A 278 -10.62 -11.43 15.28
C GLU A 278 -11.14 -10.37 14.30
N LEU A 279 -10.25 -9.50 13.80
CA LEU A 279 -10.59 -8.49 12.81
C LEU A 279 -10.52 -9.02 11.37
N ASP A 280 -10.03 -10.24 11.13
CA ASP A 280 -9.92 -10.77 9.77
C ASP A 280 -11.29 -10.81 9.09
N ASP A 281 -12.36 -11.16 9.81
CA ASP A 281 -13.75 -11.21 9.32
C ASP A 281 -14.50 -9.88 9.34
N THR A 282 -13.78 -8.81 9.65
CA THR A 282 -14.27 -7.43 9.67
C THR A 282 -13.68 -6.65 8.50
N MET A 283 -14.18 -5.45 8.27
CA MET A 283 -13.62 -4.46 7.35
C MET A 283 -12.51 -3.61 8.01
N SER A 284 -12.10 -3.94 9.24
CA SER A 284 -11.09 -3.22 10.04
C SER A 284 -9.82 -4.06 10.31
N GLY A 285 -9.63 -5.16 9.59
CA GLY A 285 -8.51 -6.10 9.77
C GLY A 285 -7.19 -5.71 9.07
N SER A 286 -6.82 -4.43 9.06
CA SER A 286 -5.57 -3.95 8.45
C SER A 286 -5.02 -2.71 9.18
N GLY A 287 -3.92 -2.15 8.69
CA GLY A 287 -3.29 -0.96 9.25
C GLY A 287 -4.23 0.23 9.40
N ALA A 288 -4.07 0.98 10.49
CA ALA A 288 -4.98 2.05 10.88
C ALA A 288 -5.00 3.26 9.93
N SER A 289 -3.85 3.58 9.33
CA SER A 289 -3.69 4.65 8.34
C SER A 289 -2.38 4.45 7.56
N MET A 290 -2.18 5.17 6.46
CA MET A 290 -0.91 5.11 5.73
C MET A 290 0.26 5.60 6.57
N ALA A 291 0.08 6.65 7.40
CA ALA A 291 1.16 7.11 8.26
C ALA A 291 1.52 6.08 9.32
N MET A 292 0.54 5.38 9.91
CA MET A 292 0.81 4.29 10.84
C MET A 292 1.52 3.13 10.15
N HIS A 293 1.08 2.76 8.94
CA HIS A 293 1.71 1.72 8.14
C HIS A 293 3.18 2.07 7.84
N GLU A 294 3.46 3.29 7.35
CA GLU A 294 4.80 3.82 7.10
C GLU A 294 5.64 4.01 8.36
N SER A 295 5.01 4.26 9.52
CA SER A 295 5.75 4.32 10.78
C SER A 295 6.42 2.99 11.11
N GLN A 296 5.75 1.86 10.81
CA GLN A 296 6.27 0.52 11.08
C GLN A 296 7.39 0.15 10.11
N SER A 297 7.23 0.42 8.81
CA SER A 297 8.29 0.19 7.83
C SER A 297 9.52 1.05 8.11
N ARG A 298 9.34 2.34 8.41
CA ARG A 298 10.46 3.25 8.74
C ARG A 298 11.10 2.94 10.09
N MET A 299 10.34 2.44 11.06
CA MET A 299 10.91 1.97 12.32
C MET A 299 11.84 0.77 12.07
N MET A 300 11.38 -0.24 11.33
CA MET A 300 12.22 -1.40 11.00
C MET A 300 13.41 -1.03 10.11
N GLU A 301 13.19 -0.23 9.06
CA GLU A 301 14.24 0.16 8.12
C GLU A 301 15.28 1.08 8.78
N ASN A 302 14.83 2.21 9.35
CA ASN A 302 15.73 3.29 9.76
C ASN A 302 16.18 3.17 11.21
N MET A 303 15.27 2.86 12.14
CA MET A 303 15.63 2.81 13.55
C MET A 303 16.34 1.52 13.91
N ILE A 304 15.96 0.41 13.28
CA ILE A 304 16.59 -0.91 13.51
C ILE A 304 17.63 -1.20 12.43
N GLY A 305 17.22 -1.32 11.16
CA GLY A 305 18.06 -1.79 10.07
C GLY A 305 19.26 -0.89 9.75
N ARG A 306 19.16 0.42 9.98
CA ARG A 306 20.29 1.38 9.80
C ARG A 306 21.07 1.65 11.10
N SER A 307 20.75 0.98 12.21
CA SER A 307 21.50 1.14 13.45
C SER A 307 22.83 0.39 13.43
N ASP A 308 23.84 0.93 14.11
CA ASP A 308 25.14 0.28 14.26
C ASP A 308 25.03 -1.08 14.96
N VAL A 309 24.14 -1.18 15.96
CA VAL A 309 23.92 -2.41 16.73
C VAL A 309 23.41 -3.55 15.86
N PHE A 310 22.48 -3.26 14.94
CA PHE A 310 22.00 -4.24 13.97
C PHE A 310 23.16 -4.78 13.12
N TRP A 311 24.00 -3.89 12.60
CA TRP A 311 25.13 -4.30 11.76
C TRP A 311 26.23 -5.01 12.54
N GLN A 312 26.51 -4.65 13.79
CA GLN A 312 27.44 -5.43 14.63
C GLN A 312 27.04 -6.91 14.74
N ARG A 313 25.72 -7.19 14.78
CA ARG A 313 25.20 -8.55 14.85
C ARG A 313 25.15 -9.27 13.50
N HIS A 314 24.71 -8.58 12.44
CA HIS A 314 24.35 -9.22 11.16
C HIS A 314 25.40 -9.06 10.05
N TYR A 315 26.37 -8.14 10.20
CA TYR A 315 27.43 -7.93 9.22
C TYR A 315 28.30 -9.16 8.96
N PRO A 316 28.65 -10.02 9.95
CA PRO A 316 29.40 -11.25 9.68
C PRO A 316 28.72 -12.16 8.65
N LYS A 317 27.37 -12.26 8.68
CA LYS A 317 26.63 -13.06 7.70
C LYS A 317 26.69 -12.44 6.30
N LEU A 318 26.68 -11.10 6.22
CA LEU A 318 26.82 -10.41 4.95
C LEU A 318 28.21 -10.63 4.34
N LEU A 319 29.28 -10.60 5.15
CA LEU A 319 30.65 -10.87 4.72
C LEU A 319 30.86 -12.31 4.26
N GLU A 320 30.21 -13.30 4.88
CA GLU A 320 30.24 -14.70 4.43
C GLU A 320 29.74 -14.83 2.98
N LEU A 321 28.68 -14.09 2.63
CA LEU A 321 28.14 -14.07 1.28
C LEU A 321 29.02 -13.22 0.33
N PHE A 322 29.57 -12.11 0.82
CA PHE A 322 30.34 -11.15 0.03
C PHE A 322 31.70 -10.85 0.67
N PRO A 323 32.69 -11.75 0.53
CA PRO A 323 34.00 -11.63 1.17
C PRO A 323 34.86 -10.47 0.65
#